data_AF-A0AAE3L5R4-F1
#
_entry.id   AF-A0AAE3L5R4-F1
#
_cell.length_a   1.000
_cell.length_b   1.000
_cell.length_c   1.000
_cell.angle_alpha   90.00
_cell.angle_beta   90.00
_cell.angle_gamma   90.00
#
_symmetry.space_group_name_H-M   'P 1'
#
loop_
_entity.id
_entity.type
_entity.pdbx_description
1 polymer ?
#
loop_
_entity_poly.entity_id
_entity_poly.type
_entity_poly.pdbx_seq_one_letter_code
_entity_poly.pdbx_strand_id
1 'polypeptide(L)' 'MPHWKLAELDNEQLAIVHEAEQSLHLDYLLLYRESDAHAAAFRPPPELRFARLSDSEMECLQGMEKNLGAVAIAYERAAG' A
#
# COMPACT_ATOMS: atom_id res chain seq x y z
N MET A 1 -19.23 7.88 7.19
CA MET A 1 -17.91 7.25 7.42
C MET A 1 -17.16 7.38 6.10
N PRO A 2 -15.90 7.85 6.09
CA PRO A 2 -15.14 7.94 4.85
C PRO A 2 -15.03 6.56 4.21
N HIS A 3 -15.26 6.48 2.90
CA HIS A 3 -15.07 5.26 2.12
C HIS A 3 -13.68 5.31 1.48
N TRP A 4 -12.99 4.17 1.41
CA TRP A 4 -11.64 4.08 0.87
C TRP A 4 -11.66 3.30 -0.42
N LYS A 5 -11.11 3.86 -1.50
CA LYS A 5 -10.94 3.17 -2.77
C LYS A 5 -9.47 2.93 -3.06
N LEU A 6 -9.16 1.92 -3.87
CA LEU A 6 -7.82 1.75 -4.43
C LEU A 6 -7.41 3.02 -5.17
N ALA A 7 -6.20 3.48 -4.92
CA ALA A 7 -5.65 4.65 -5.55
C ALA A 7 -5.41 4.37 -7.04
N GLU A 8 -5.94 5.24 -7.89
CA GLU A 8 -5.53 5.30 -9.28
C GLU A 8 -4.19 6.03 -9.32
N LEU A 9 -3.16 5.34 -9.81
CA LEU A 9 -1.79 5.82 -9.90
C LEU A 9 -1.44 6.09 -11.36
N ASP A 10 -0.76 7.21 -11.60
CA ASP A 10 -0.09 7.43 -12.89
C ASP A 10 1.27 6.69 -12.95
N ASN A 11 1.96 6.79 -14.09
CA ASN A 11 3.23 6.09 -14.30
C ASN A 11 4.35 6.55 -13.37
N GLU A 12 4.36 7.82 -12.96
CA GLU A 12 5.38 8.36 -12.06
C GLU A 12 5.13 7.85 -10.63
N GLN A 13 3.87 7.86 -10.20
CA GLN A 13 3.45 7.32 -8.92
C GLN A 13 3.68 5.80 -8.83
N LEU A 14 3.45 5.06 -9.93
CA LEU A 14 3.76 3.63 -10.01
C LEU A 14 5.26 3.36 -9.86
N ALA A 15 6.13 4.22 -10.43
CA ALA A 15 7.57 4.06 -10.28
C ALA A 15 8.01 4.24 -8.82
N ILE A 16 7.43 5.21 -8.10
CA ILE A 16 7.69 5.44 -6.68
C ILE A 16 7.27 4.20 -5.86
N VAL A 17 6.07 3.67 -6.13
CA VAL A 17 5.58 2.47 -5.43
C VAL A 17 6.48 1.28 -5.69
N HIS A 18 6.93 1.09 -6.93
CA HIS A 18 7.84 -0.01 -7.26
C HIS A 18 9.20 0.10 -6.56
N GLU A 19 9.76 1.30 -6.47
CA GLU A 19 10.99 1.54 -5.72
C GLU A 19 10.82 1.25 -4.22
N ALA A 20 9.68 1.63 -3.65
CA ALA A 20 9.34 1.33 -2.27
C ALA A 20 9.18 -0.18 -2.01
N GLU A 21 8.49 -0.90 -2.89
CA GLU A 21 8.34 -2.36 -2.81
C GLU A 21 9.71 -3.06 -2.78
N GLN A 22 10.63 -2.63 -3.64
CA GLN A 22 11.99 -3.17 -3.68
C GLN A 22 12.80 -2.83 -2.42
N SER A 23 12.74 -1.57 -1.98
CA SER A 23 13.50 -1.06 -0.85
C SER A 23 13.06 -1.65 0.49
N LEU A 24 11.76 -1.96 0.61
CA LEU A 24 11.15 -2.53 1.81
C LEU A 24 10.98 -4.06 1.73
N HIS A 25 11.48 -4.69 0.67
CA HIS A 25 11.36 -6.13 0.43
C HIS A 25 9.92 -6.66 0.51
N LEU A 26 8.98 -5.88 -0.02
CA LEU A 26 7.55 -6.19 -0.01
C LEU A 26 7.15 -6.91 -1.29
N ASP A 27 6.21 -7.85 -1.17
CA ASP A 27 5.62 -8.50 -2.35
C ASP A 27 4.54 -7.63 -2.99
N TYR A 28 3.78 -6.91 -2.17
CA TYR A 28 2.68 -6.06 -2.64
C TYR A 28 2.51 -4.83 -1.76
N LEU A 29 2.37 -3.67 -2.40
CA LEU A 29 1.94 -2.44 -1.76
C LEU A 29 0.61 -1.95 -2.35
N LEU A 30 -0.44 -1.91 -1.52
CA LEU A 30 -1.76 -1.44 -1.94
C LEU A 30 -2.03 -0.05 -1.41
N LEU A 31 -2.29 0.89 -2.32
CA LEU A 31 -2.55 2.28 -1.97
C LEU A 31 -4.03 2.59 -2.04
N TYR A 32 -4.52 3.35 -1.07
CA TYR A 32 -5.91 3.76 -0.94
C TYR A 32 -6.02 5.28 -0.81
N ARG A 33 -7.07 5.84 -1.38
CA ARG A 33 -7.45 7.25 -1.20
C ARG A 33 -8.88 7.33 -0.66
N GLU A 34 -9.14 8.38 0.11
CA GLU A 34 -10.51 8.69 0.52
C GLU A 34 -11.39 8.94 -0.70
N SER A 35 -12.62 8.47 -0.62
CA SER A 35 -13.63 8.62 -1.65
C SER A 35 -15.01 8.76 -1.03
N ASP A 36 -15.86 9.55 -1.66
CA ASP A 36 -17.27 9.66 -1.31
C ASP A 36 -18.11 8.48 -1.86
N ALA A 37 -17.53 7.69 -2.77
CA ALA A 37 -18.18 6.53 -3.35
C ALA A 37 -18.02 5.29 -2.46
N HIS A 38 -19.08 4.47 -2.38
CA HIS A 38 -18.98 3.14 -1.79
C HIS A 38 -18.04 2.26 -2.63
N ALA A 39 -16.78 2.22 -2.24
CA ALA A 39 -15.82 1.29 -2.79
C ALA A 39 -16.03 -0.11 -2.20
N ALA A 40 -15.85 -1.14 -3.02
CA ALA A 40 -15.85 -2.52 -2.55
C ALA A 40 -14.69 -2.71 -1.56
N ALA A 41 -14.96 -3.39 -0.44
CA ALA A 41 -13.90 -3.77 0.48
C ALA A 41 -12.93 -4.71 -0.22
N PHE A 42 -11.68 -4.26 -0.41
CA PHE A 42 -10.63 -5.15 -0.88
C PHE A 42 -10.39 -6.22 0.19
N ARG A 43 -10.53 -7.49 -0.21
CA ARG A 43 -10.12 -8.63 0.62
C ARG A 43 -8.83 -9.18 0.04
N PRO A 44 -7.70 -9.08 0.77
CA PRO A 44 -6.47 -9.70 0.31
C PRO A 44 -6.69 -11.22 0.13
N PRO A 45 -6.07 -11.83 -0.89
CA PRO A 45 -6.04 -13.27 -1.01
C PRO A 45 -5.50 -13.93 0.27
N PRO A 46 -5.95 -15.16 0.62
CA PRO A 46 -5.54 -15.84 1.85
C PRO A 46 -4.03 -16.11 1.93
N GLU A 47 -3.33 -16.13 0.80
CA GLU A 47 -1.89 -16.25 0.71
C GLU A 47 -1.13 -14.96 1.06
N LEU A 48 -1.81 -13.82 1.26
CA LEU A 48 -1.19 -12.57 1.68
C LEU A 48 -1.40 -12.33 3.17
N ARG A 49 -0.36 -11.88 3.85
CA ARG A 49 -0.40 -11.38 5.22
C ARG A 49 0.18 -9.99 5.29
N PHE A 50 -0.19 -9.22 6.31
CA PHE A 50 0.43 -7.92 6.52
C PHE A 50 1.93 -8.09 6.73
N ALA A 51 2.70 -7.28 6.02
CA ALA A 51 4.14 -7.27 6.17
C ALA A 51 4.54 -6.78 7.57
N ARG A 52 5.56 -7.42 8.15
CA ARG A 52 6.13 -6.95 9.42
C ARG A 52 7.24 -5.95 9.13
N LEU A 53 6.90 -4.68 9.21
CA LEU A 53 7.84 -3.58 9.06
C LEU A 53 8.49 -3.24 10.41
N SER A 54 9.78 -2.95 10.39
CA SER A 54 10.48 -2.23 11.44
C SER A 54 10.03 -0.77 11.53
N ASP A 55 10.41 -0.07 12.61
CA ASP A 55 10.08 1.34 12.78
C ASP A 55 10.63 2.22 11.64
N SER A 56 11.85 1.95 11.18
CA SER A 56 12.47 2.70 10.07
C SER A 56 11.78 2.44 8.73
N GLU A 57 11.34 1.20 8.48
CA GLU A 57 10.57 0.86 7.27
C GLU A 57 9.17 1.48 7.31
N MET A 58 8.55 1.53 8.48
CA MET A 58 7.29 2.21 8.72
C MET A 58 7.40 3.72 8.46
N GLU A 59 8.48 4.37 8.92
CA GLU A 59 8.75 5.79 8.64
C GLU A 59 8.94 6.05 7.14
N CYS A 60 9.66 5.17 6.44
CA CYS A 60 9.82 5.25 5.00
C CYS A 60 8.46 5.18 4.28
N LEU A 61 7.62 4.21 4.68
CA LEU A 61 6.28 4.05 4.12
C LEU A 61 5.42 5.29 4.35
N GLN A 62 5.43 5.87 5.56
CA GLN A 62 4.71 7.10 5.88
C GLN A 62 5.20 8.32 5.07
N GLY A 63 6.50 8.38 4.77
CA GLY A 63 7.06 9.40 3.88
C GLY A 63 6.46 9.30 2.47
N MET A 64 6.38 8.07 1.95
CA MET A 64 5.77 7.79 0.65
C MET A 64 4.27 8.10 0.63
N GLU A 65 3.52 7.72 1.66
CA GLU A 65 2.10 8.03 1.81
C GLU A 65 1.82 9.54 1.71
N LYS A 66 2.64 10.36 2.39
CA LYS A 66 2.55 11.82 2.32
C LYS A 66 2.84 12.37 0.93
N ASN A 67 3.84 11.82 0.25
CA ASN A 67 4.19 12.22 -1.12
C ASN A 67 3.05 11.91 -2.10
N LEU A 68 2.44 10.72 -1.97
CA LEU A 68 1.41 10.24 -2.89
C LEU A 68 -0.01 10.68 -2.51
N GLY A 69 -0.20 11.28 -1.33
CA GLY A 69 -1.52 11.64 -0.81
C GLY A 69 -2.44 10.41 -0.73
N ALA A 70 -1.91 9.29 -0.24
CA ALA A 70 -2.59 8.00 -0.16
C ALA A 70 -2.13 7.24 1.09
N VAL A 71 -2.94 6.27 1.53
CA VAL A 71 -2.59 5.35 2.60
C VAL A 71 -2.13 4.03 1.98
N ALA A 72 -1.00 3.51 2.42
CA ALA A 72 -0.40 2.29 1.91
C ALA A 72 -0.60 1.13 2.89
N ILE A 73 -0.92 -0.04 2.34
CA ILE A 73 -0.99 -1.29 3.09
C ILE A 73 0.00 -2.27 2.49
N ALA A 74 0.99 -2.65 3.28
CA ALA A 74 2.06 -3.55 2.90
C ALA A 74 1.69 -5.01 3.17
N TYR A 75 1.89 -5.86 2.17
CA TYR A 75 1.68 -7.31 2.27
C TYR A 75 2.92 -8.08 1.85
N GLU A 76 3.08 -9.23 2.48
CA GLU A 76 4.04 -10.27 2.11
C GLU A 76 3.28 -11.58 1.86
N ARG A 77 3.83 -12.43 1.00
CA ARG A 77 3.32 -13.79 0.81
C ARG A 77 3.55 -14.57 2.10
N ALA A 78 2.50 -15.21 2.59
CA ALA A 78 2.64 -16.22 3.63
C ALA A 78 3.51 -17.35 3.06
N ALA A 79 4.69 -17.57 3.63
CA ALA A 79 5.46 -18.77 3.36
C ALA A 79 4.57 -19.98 3.70
N GLY A 80 4.34 -20.84 2.70
CA GLY A 80 3.58 -22.08 2.86
C GLY A 80 4.30 -23.11 3.71
#